data_AF-A0A3D1RLI7-F1
#
_entry.id   AF-A0A3D1RLI7-F1
#
_cell.length_a   1.000
_cell.length_b   1.000
_cell.length_c   1.000
_cell.angle_alpha   90.00
_cell.angle_beta   90.00
_cell.angle_gamma   90.00
#
_symmetry.space_group_name_H-M   'P 1'
#
loop_
_entity.id
_entity.type
_entity.pdbx_description
1 polymer ?
#
loop_
_entity_poly.entity_id
_entity_poly.type
_entity_poly.pdbx_seq_one_letter_code
_entity_poly.pdbx_strand_id
1 'polypeptide(L)' 'MRWGMLVDLRKCVGCHACTVACQNINGLGFDEKWTKVLRVGPIGQFP' A
#
# COMPACT_ATOMS: atom_id res chain seq x y z
N MET A 1 -17.19 13.85 14.73
CA MET A 1 -15.82 14.11 14.23
C MET A 1 -15.34 12.88 13.48
N ARG A 2 -14.80 12.99 12.26
CA ARG A 2 -14.40 11.85 11.43
C ARG A 2 -13.01 12.09 10.82
N TRP A 3 -12.09 11.16 11.04
CA TRP A 3 -10.71 11.25 10.56
C TRP A 3 -10.58 10.69 9.15
N GLY A 4 -9.59 11.19 8.40
CA GLY A 4 -9.25 10.74 7.05
C GLY A 4 -7.77 10.93 6.77
N MET A 5 -7.28 10.27 5.73
CA MET A 5 -5.90 10.33 5.26
C MET A 5 -5.89 10.64 3.76
N LEU A 6 -5.00 11.53 3.34
CA LEU A 6 -4.79 11.87 1.93
C LEU A 6 -3.39 11.43 1.50
N VAL A 7 -3.30 10.75 0.36
CA VAL A 7 -2.05 10.25 -0.22
C VAL A 7 -1.90 10.81 -1.63
N ASP A 8 -0.84 11.59 -1.89
CA ASP A 8 -0.53 12.11 -3.22
C ASP A 8 0.16 11.04 -4.06
N LEU A 9 -0.58 10.47 -5.02
CA LEU A 9 -0.08 9.42 -5.90
C LEU A 9 1.02 9.90 -6.87
N ARG A 10 1.15 11.21 -7.12
CA ARG A 10 2.21 11.75 -7.98
C ARG A 10 3.58 11.70 -7.30
N LYS A 11 3.61 11.73 -5.96
CA LYS A 11 4.82 11.57 -5.15
C LYS A 11 5.06 10.13 -4.74
N CYS A 12 4.04 9.28 -4.84
CA CYS A 12 4.14 7.87 -4.48
C CYS A 12 5.01 7.13 -5.51
N VAL A 13 6.11 6.55 -5.04
CA VAL A 13 7.03 5.74 -5.86
C VAL A 13 6.77 4.24 -5.77
N GLY A 14 5.77 3.81 -4.99
CA GLY A 14 5.45 2.39 -4.81
C GLY A 14 6.53 1.59 -4.06
N CYS A 15 7.22 2.21 -3.09
CA CYS A 15 8.31 1.57 -2.34
C CYS A 15 7.88 0.55 -1.26
N HIS A 16 6.58 0.42 -0.99
CA HIS A 16 6.02 -0.47 0.05
C HIS A 16 6.43 -0.17 1.51
N ALA A 17 7.12 0.94 1.77
CA ALA A 17 7.53 1.32 3.14
C ALA A 17 6.33 1.47 4.10
N CYS A 18 5.21 2.02 3.63
CA CYS A 18 4.00 2.16 4.43
C CYS A 18 3.40 0.80 4.86
N THR A 19 3.49 -0.23 4.00
CA THR A 19 3.07 -1.60 4.33
C THR A 19 3.96 -2.20 5.40
N VAL A 20 5.28 -2.12 5.25
CA VAL A 20 6.23 -2.65 6.24
C VAL A 20 6.07 -1.95 7.59
N ALA A 21 5.95 -0.62 7.59
CA ALA A 21 5.73 0.15 8.80
C ALA A 21 4.43 -0.28 9.52
N CYS A 22 3.33 -0.45 8.77
CA CYS A 22 2.07 -0.91 9.32
C CYS A 22 2.17 -2.32 9.92
N GLN A 23 2.86 -3.25 9.26
CA GLN A 23 3.07 -4.60 9.78
C GLN A 23 3.91 -4.59 11.07
N ASN A 24 5.03 -3.85 11.09
CA ASN A 24 5.90 -3.76 12.24
C ASN A 24 5.20 -3.15 13.47
N ILE A 25 4.42 -2.09 13.28
CA ILE A 25 3.73 -1.41 14.39
C ILE A 25 2.60 -2.27 14.95
N ASN A 26 1.91 -3.05 14.11
CA ASN A 26 0.75 -3.85 14.52
C ASN A 26 1.07 -5.34 14.75
N GLY A 27 2.32 -5.76 14.60
CA GLY A 27 2.73 -7.16 14.79
C GLY A 27 2.08 -8.13 13.80
N LEU A 28 1.81 -7.69 12.57
CA LEU A 28 1.11 -8.50 11.57
C LEU A 28 2.01 -9.60 10.99
N GLY A 29 1.42 -10.76 10.71
CA GLY A 29 2.08 -11.84 9.98
C GLY A 29 2.34 -11.49 8.50
N PHE A 30 3.18 -12.27 7.83
CA PHE A 30 3.58 -12.02 6.44
C PHE A 30 2.41 -11.97 5.44
N ASP A 31 1.39 -12.81 5.65
CA ASP A 31 0.19 -12.86 4.80
C ASP A 31 -0.82 -11.75 5.11
N GLU A 32 -0.67 -11.07 6.26
CA GLU A 32 -1.62 -10.06 6.70
C GLU A 32 -1.12 -8.64 6.41
N LYS A 33 -1.86 -7.92 5.55
CA LYS A 33 -1.54 -6.55 5.12
C LYS A 33 -2.78 -5.68 5.24
N TRP A 34 -2.83 -4.83 6.27
CA TRP A 34 -3.91 -3.86 6.45
C TRP A 34 -3.80 -2.70 5.47
N THR A 35 -2.58 -2.20 5.23
CA THR A 35 -2.31 -1.21 4.18
C THR A 35 -1.64 -1.89 2.98
N LYS A 36 -2.28 -1.75 1.81
CA LYS A 36 -1.88 -2.41 0.57
C LYS A 36 -1.54 -1.38 -0.49
N VAL A 37 -0.34 -1.47 -1.05
CA VAL A 37 0.04 -0.69 -2.23
C VAL A 37 -0.28 -1.53 -3.46
N LEU A 38 -1.31 -1.14 -4.21
CA LEU A 38 -1.70 -1.78 -5.44
C LEU A 38 -1.01 -1.09 -6.62
N ARG A 39 -0.31 -1.87 -7.46
CA ARG A 39 0.12 -1.37 -8.76
C ARG A 39 -1.06 -1.50 -9.72
N VAL A 40 -1.67 -0.37 -10.02
CA VAL A 40 -2.72 -0.27 -11.03
C VAL A 40 -2.06 0.19 -12.32
N GLY A 41 -1.70 -0.77 -13.16
CA GLY A 41 -1.12 -0.54 -14.49
C GLY A 41 -2.11 -0.93 -15.61
N PRO A 42 -1.75 -0.72 -16.89
CA PRO A 42 -2.56 -1.20 -18.00
C PRO A 42 -2.68 -2.73 -17.93
N ILE A 43 -3.91 -3.23 -18.03
CA ILE A 43 -4.18 -4.66 -18.11
C ILE A 43 -3.88 -5.08 -19.55
N GLY A 44 -2.64 -5.52 -19.79
CA GLY A 44 -2.26 -6.15 -21.05
C GLY A 44 -2.39 -7.66 -20.91
N GLN A 45 -3.00 -8.32 -21.90
CA GLN A 45 -2.75 -9.75 -22.10
C GLN A 45 -1.30 -9.89 -22.59
N PHE A 46 -0.44 -10.37 -21.71
CA PHE A 46 0.86 -10.89 -22.11
C PHE A 46 0.62 -12.08 -23.07
N PRO A 47 1.37 -12.22 -24.18
CA PRO A 47 1.31 -13.42 -25.00
C PRO A 47 1.74 -14.66 -24.20
#